data_AF-A0A920DPN0-F1
#
_entry.id   AF-A0A920DPN0-F1
#
_cell.length_a   1.000
_cell.length_b   1.000
_cell.length_c   1.000
_cell.angle_alpha   90.00
_cell.angle_beta   90.00
_cell.angle_gamma   90.00
#
_symmetry.space_group_name_H-M   'P 1'
#
loop_
_entity.id
_entity.type
_entity.pdbx_description
1 polymer ?
#
loop_
_entity_poly.entity_id
_entity_poly.type
_entity_poly.pdbx_seq_one_letter_code
_entity_poly.pdbx_strand_id
1 'polypeptide(L)' 'MRGGLRSVIEGILLDTMFELPSMEGVREVVISREVVEGQATPLYIYADNKDEAASAPTAS' A
#
# COMPACT_ATOMS: atom_id res chain seq x y z
N MET A 1 -12.00 -27.08 -4.43
CA MET A 1 -12.08 -25.60 -4.41
C MET A 1 -12.73 -25.13 -5.70
N ARG A 2 -14.03 -24.78 -5.71
CA ARG A 2 -14.62 -23.96 -6.78
C ARG A 2 -14.37 -22.48 -6.43
N GLY A 3 -13.11 -22.09 -6.35
CA GLY A 3 -12.72 -20.71 -6.07
C GLY A 3 -12.43 -20.03 -7.39
N GLY A 4 -13.39 -19.27 -7.90
CA GLY A 4 -13.10 -18.35 -9.00
C GLY A 4 -12.03 -17.35 -8.55
N LEU A 5 -11.23 -16.84 -9.49
CA LEU A 5 -10.20 -15.84 -9.23
C LEU A 5 -10.72 -14.67 -8.37
N ARG A 6 -12.00 -14.31 -8.56
CA ARG A 6 -12.71 -13.32 -7.75
C ARG A 6 -12.74 -13.64 -6.24
N SER A 7 -13.04 -14.88 -5.85
CA SER A 7 -13.14 -15.26 -4.43
C SER A 7 -11.77 -15.30 -3.75
N VAL A 8 -10.71 -15.61 -4.51
CA VAL A 8 -9.33 -15.56 -4.01
C VAL A 8 -8.91 -14.10 -3.80
N ILE A 9 -9.18 -13.24 -4.78
CA ILE A 9 -8.88 -11.80 -4.68
C ILE A 9 -9.68 -11.11 -3.57
N GLU A 10 -10.98 -11.42 -3.41
CA GLU A 10 -11.81 -10.84 -2.34
C GLU A 10 -11.23 -11.14 -0.94
N GLY A 11 -10.73 -12.36 -0.70
CA GLY A 11 -10.12 -12.70 0.58
C GLY A 11 -8.82 -11.94 0.86
N ILE A 12 -8.00 -11.72 -0.16
CA ILE A 12 -6.69 -11.04 -0.03
C ILE A 12 -6.87 -9.53 0.13
N LEU A 13 -7.86 -8.95 -0.55
CA LEU A 13 -8.08 -7.50 -0.54
C LEU A 13 -8.94 -7.02 0.63
N LEU A 14 -9.65 -7.91 1.35
CA LEU A 14 -10.59 -7.51 2.38
C LEU A 14 -9.94 -6.63 3.46
N ASP A 15 -8.78 -7.05 3.94
CA ASP A 15 -8.04 -6.35 5.00
C ASP A 15 -7.54 -5.00 4.49
N THR A 16 -6.91 -4.98 3.31
CA THR A 16 -6.46 -3.73 2.67
C THR A 16 -7.62 -2.76 2.44
N MET A 17 -8.79 -3.23 1.98
CA MET A 17 -9.94 -2.35 1.75
C MET A 17 -10.54 -1.79 3.04
N PHE A 18 -10.38 -2.48 4.17
CA PHE A 18 -10.83 -2.00 5.47
C PHE A 18 -9.86 -0.97 6.07
N GLU A 19 -8.55 -1.20 5.92
CA GLU A 19 -7.51 -0.33 6.44
C GLU A 19 -7.34 0.94 5.60
N LEU A 20 -7.32 0.81 4.27
CA LEU A 20 -7.01 1.88 3.32
C LEU A 20 -7.82 3.18 3.52
N PRO A 21 -9.15 3.16 3.80
CA PRO A 21 -9.92 4.37 4.05
C PRO A 21 -9.45 5.18 5.27
N SER A 22 -8.76 4.53 6.21
CA SER A 22 -8.22 5.16 7.42
C SER A 22 -6.77 5.63 7.24
N MET A 23 -6.13 5.27 6.13
CA MET A 23 -4.74 5.63 5.85
C MET A 23 -4.68 6.97 5.09
N GLU A 24 -3.95 7.93 5.62
CA GLU A 24 -3.75 9.22 4.95
C GLU A 24 -2.55 9.17 4.00
N GLY A 25 -2.69 9.79 2.83
CA GLY A 25 -1.59 9.98 1.88
C GLY A 25 -1.20 8.75 1.05
N VAL A 26 -1.86 7.61 1.20
CA VAL A 26 -1.64 6.43 0.35
C VAL A 26 -2.11 6.74 -1.08
N ARG A 27 -1.22 6.55 -2.04
CA ARG A 27 -1.46 6.77 -3.47
C ARG A 27 -1.63 5.46 -4.23
N GLU A 28 -0.86 4.45 -3.85
CA GLU A 28 -0.82 3.17 -4.56
C GLU A 28 -0.61 2.02 -3.57
N VAL A 29 -1.26 0.89 -3.84
CA VAL A 29 -1.07 -0.35 -3.11
C VAL A 29 -0.65 -1.43 -4.09
N VAL A 30 0.50 -2.04 -3.84
CA VAL A 30 1.08 -3.09 -4.69
C VAL A 30 0.87 -4.45 -4.02
N ILE A 31 0.21 -5.35 -4.74
CA ILE A 31 -0.06 -6.73 -4.32
C ILE A 31 0.78 -7.66 -5.19
N SER A 32 1.80 -8.30 -4.59
CA SER A 32 2.66 -9.26 -5.27
C SER A 32 2.15 -10.69 -5.10
N ARG A 33 2.79 -11.64 -5.79
CA ARG A 33 2.48 -13.07 -5.65
C ARG A 33 2.69 -13.57 -4.22
N GLU A 34 3.75 -13.09 -3.56
CA GLU A 34 4.08 -13.46 -2.18
C GLU A 34 2.99 -13.00 -1.22
N VAL A 35 2.35 -11.86 -1.47
CA VAL A 35 1.18 -11.38 -0.71
C VAL A 35 -0.02 -12.30 -0.93
N VAL A 36 -0.26 -12.71 -2.18
CA VAL A 36 -1.33 -13.68 -2.53
C VAL A 36 -1.11 -15.04 -1.86
N GLU A 37 0.13 -15.47 -1.69
CA GLU A 37 0.52 -16.72 -1.02
C GLU A 37 0.65 -16.57 0.51
N GLY A 38 0.37 -15.38 1.07
CA GLY A 38 0.44 -15.11 2.51
C GLY A 38 1.86 -15.11 3.08
N GLN A 39 2.87 -14.96 2.23
CA GLN A 39 4.30 -14.94 2.58
C GLN A 39 4.82 -13.51 2.81
N ALA A 40 4.05 -12.49 2.40
CA ALA A 40 4.38 -11.08 2.55
C ALA A 40 3.12 -10.24 2.78
N THR A 41 3.32 -8.98 3.17
CA THR A 41 2.23 -7.99 3.32
C THR A 41 2.18 -7.04 2.12
N PRO A 42 1.02 -6.43 1.81
CA PRO A 42 0.89 -5.38 0.79
C PRO A 42 1.91 -4.25 0.97
N LEU A 43 2.40 -3.70 -0.14
CA LEU A 43 3.25 -2.52 -0.13
C LEU A 43 2.39 -1.27 -0.37
N TYR A 44 2.45 -0.32 0.55
CA TYR A 44 1.75 0.96 0.47
C TYR A 44 2.71 2.06 0.05
N ILE A 45 2.41 2.72 -1.07
CA ILE A 45 3.18 3.85 -1.59
C ILE A 45 2.41 5.12 -1.26
N TYR A 46 3.05 6.00 -0.49
CA TYR A 46 2.51 7.30 -0.12
C TYR A 46 2.93 8.36 -1.14
N ALA A 47 2.07 9.34 -1.39
CA ALA A 47 2.49 10.51 -2.16
C ALA A 47 3.49 11.33 -1.33
N ASP A 48 4.70 11.54 -1.87
CA ASP A 48 5.62 12.54 -1.32
C ASP A 48 4.96 13.91 -1.41
N ASN A 49 4.47 14.44 -0.28
CA ASN A 49 4.36 15.89 -0.13
C ASN A 49 5.79 16.40 0.07
N LYS A 50 6.46 16.69 -1.04
CA LYS A 50 7.80 17.26 -1.11
C LYS A 50 7.86 18.71 -0.62
N ASP A 51 7.20 19.02 0.49
CA ASP A 51 7.12 20.36 1.07
C ASP A 51 7.49 20.37 2.56
N GLU A 52 8.43 19.55 3.03
CA GLU A 52 9.17 19.86 4.28
C GLU A 52 10.46 19.03 4.42
N ALA A 53 11.56 19.48 3.81
CA ALA A 53 12.94 19.20 4.28
C ALA A 53 13.98 19.85 3.35
N ALA A 54 14.18 21.17 3.46
CA ALA A 54 15.47 21.81 3.16
C ALA A 54 15.51 23.27 3.67
N SER A 55 15.33 23.47 4.97
CA SER A 55 15.76 24.70 5.64
C SER A 55 17.25 24.60 6.05
N ALA A 56 18.12 25.26 5.25
CA ALA A 56 19.39 25.93 5.61
C ALA A 56 20.61 25.07 6.08
N PRO A 57 21.89 25.47 5.82
CA PRO A 57 22.37 26.85 5.80
C PRO A 57 23.15 27.27 4.54
N THR A 58 22.89 28.49 4.08
CA THR A 58 23.83 29.27 3.28
C THR A 58 25.02 29.66 4.14
N ALA A 59 26.17 29.04 3.87
CA ALA A 59 27.48 29.54 4.27
C ALA A 59 28.40 29.48 3.05
N SER A 60 28.53 30.61 2.34
CA SER A 60 29.72 31.10 1.63
C SER A 60 29.41 32.48 1.05
#